data_AF-A0A2G8MX34-F1
#
_entry.id   AF-A0A2G8MX34-F1
#
_cell.length_a   1.000
_cell.length_b   1.000
_cell.length_c   1.000
_cell.angle_alpha   90.00
_cell.angle_beta   90.00
_cell.angle_gamma   90.00
#
_symmetry.space_group_name_H-M   'P 1'
#
loop_
_entity.id
_entity.type
_entity.pdbx_description
1 polymer ?
#
loop_
_entity_poly.entity_id
_entity_poly.type
_entity_poly.pdbx_seq_one_letter_code
_entity_poly.pdbx_strand_id
1 'polypeptide(L)'
;MGRTDGAAQVAAAVAHQRACTAIAGQRLAARADAASDGRGHLGACYVALGGIGRRGLLAGAGAVRRPAAAQPAGGSTGRAAWFADYLDRCRRHGLGVLRAQRNFHSMNLIHRIDALLPQTQCGKCGHNGCRPYAEELAAGGAINKCPPGGSETIAALAALLKKPLLAPDPLRGSAPPQVACIREAECIGCTKCIQACPVDAIVGAAKLMHTVIASECTGCDLCLAPCPVDCIEMQPLPAGVVPIVSGLAHSPEQLQARRQRRDQARQRHQQRNARLQRDIARREAQRLARTAEATQGAADPIKAALERIRTQKSAAADALPTGAGHEHGKP
;
A
#
# COMPACT_ATOMS: atom_id res chain seq x y z
N MET A 1 38.67 46.38 21.38
CA MET A 1 37.55 45.95 22.26
C MET A 1 36.63 45.05 21.45
N GLY A 2 36.30 43.84 21.91
CA GLY A 2 35.39 42.93 21.17
C GLY A 2 35.76 41.44 21.21
N ARG A 3 36.07 40.88 22.39
CA ARG A 3 36.34 39.43 22.55
C ARG A 3 35.47 38.77 23.63
N THR A 4 34.33 39.36 23.96
CA THR A 4 33.44 38.90 25.05
C THR A 4 32.07 38.36 24.63
N ASP A 5 31.69 38.49 23.35
CA ASP A 5 30.30 38.19 22.94
C ASP A 5 30.03 36.70 22.65
N GLY A 6 31.07 35.90 22.36
CA GLY A 6 30.91 34.47 22.07
C GLY A 6 30.58 33.61 23.31
N ALA A 7 31.13 33.96 24.47
CA ALA A 7 30.87 33.20 25.70
C ALA A 7 29.44 33.40 26.22
N ALA A 8 28.89 34.60 26.06
CA ALA A 8 27.51 34.91 26.44
C ALA A 8 26.47 34.17 25.56
N GLN A 9 26.75 34.02 24.26
CA GLN A 9 25.86 33.31 23.33
C GLN A 9 25.84 31.79 23.60
N VAL A 10 26.98 31.19 23.92
CA VAL A 10 27.04 29.77 24.28
C VAL A 10 26.37 29.49 25.63
N ALA A 11 26.52 30.39 26.61
CA ALA A 11 25.82 30.29 27.89
C ALA A 11 24.28 30.37 27.72
N ALA A 12 23.79 31.25 26.85
CA ALA A 12 22.36 31.38 26.54
C ALA A 12 21.78 30.12 25.86
N ALA A 13 22.53 29.51 24.94
CA ALA A 13 22.10 28.28 24.26
C ALA A 13 22.03 27.07 25.22
N VAL A 14 23.00 26.94 26.13
CA VAL A 14 23.01 25.87 27.14
C VAL A 14 21.89 26.07 28.18
N ALA A 15 21.58 27.31 28.55
CA ALA A 15 20.47 27.63 29.44
C ALA A 15 19.11 27.28 28.79
N HIS A 16 18.93 27.57 27.50
CA HIS A 16 17.72 27.22 26.76
C HIS A 16 17.54 25.69 26.64
N GLN A 17 18.63 24.96 26.37
CA GLN A 17 18.58 23.49 26.28
C GLN A 17 18.26 22.81 27.63
N ARG A 18 18.73 23.38 28.74
CA ARG A 18 18.38 22.95 30.11
C ARG A 18 16.91 23.26 30.46
N ALA A 19 16.38 24.41 30.02
CA ALA A 19 14.97 24.76 30.23
C ALA A 19 14.03 23.82 29.43
N CYS A 20 14.36 23.49 28.19
CA CYS A 20 13.55 22.58 27.37
C CYS A 20 13.54 21.13 27.92
N THR A 21 14.66 20.67 28.49
CA THR A 21 14.73 19.33 29.11
C THR A 21 13.99 19.27 30.46
N ALA A 22 13.96 20.36 31.23
CA ALA A 22 13.15 20.45 32.45
C ALA A 22 11.64 20.41 32.15
N ILE A 23 11.16 21.09 31.10
CA ILE A 23 9.75 21.07 30.68
C ILE A 23 9.34 19.69 30.14
N ALA A 24 10.25 18.99 29.45
CA ALA A 24 10.02 17.62 28.98
C ALA A 24 9.93 16.62 30.15
N GLY A 25 10.74 16.79 31.20
CA GLY A 25 10.69 15.97 32.41
C GLY A 25 9.38 16.14 33.21
N GLN A 26 8.88 17.36 33.33
CA GLN A 26 7.63 17.65 34.05
C GLN A 26 6.38 17.06 33.36
N ARG A 27 6.39 16.88 32.03
CA ARG A 27 5.29 16.24 31.29
C ARG A 27 5.30 14.71 31.36
N LEU A 28 6.43 14.09 31.68
CA LEU A 28 6.55 12.64 31.89
C LEU A 28 6.14 12.22 33.31
N ALA A 29 6.43 13.05 34.32
CA ALA A 29 5.96 12.81 35.69
C ALA A 29 4.42 12.91 35.80
N ALA A 30 3.80 13.91 35.17
CA ALA A 30 2.34 14.09 35.20
C ALA A 30 1.53 12.96 34.49
N ARG A 31 2.18 12.09 33.70
CA ARG A 31 1.54 10.91 33.09
C ARG A 31 1.72 9.63 33.92
N ALA A 32 2.66 9.60 34.86
CA ALA A 32 2.88 8.45 35.74
C ALA A 32 1.91 8.44 36.93
N ASP A 33 1.49 9.63 37.41
CA ASP A 33 0.58 9.76 38.56
C ASP A 33 -0.90 9.50 38.24
N ALA A 34 -1.27 9.42 36.96
CA ALA A 34 -2.65 9.13 36.53
C ALA A 34 -2.97 7.63 36.42
N ALA A 35 -1.98 6.75 36.66
CA ALA A 35 -2.11 5.29 36.50
C ALA A 35 -2.20 4.54 37.85
N SER A 36 -2.23 5.22 38.99
CA SER A 36 -2.08 4.64 40.32
C SER A 36 -3.23 4.91 41.31
N ASP A 37 -4.44 5.21 40.86
CA ASP A 37 -5.60 5.25 41.77
C ASP A 37 -6.80 4.47 41.19
N GLY A 38 -6.91 3.22 41.62
CA GLY A 38 -8.04 2.35 41.33
C GLY A 38 -9.18 2.53 42.34
N ARG A 39 -10.42 2.41 41.86
CA ARG A 39 -11.67 2.00 42.56
C ARG A 39 -12.84 2.23 41.58
N GLY A 40 -13.72 1.29 41.26
CA GLY A 40 -13.95 -0.08 41.70
C GLY A 40 -15.23 -0.64 41.03
N HIS A 41 -15.56 -1.88 41.39
CA HIS A 41 -16.85 -2.58 41.26
C HIS A 41 -17.29 -3.07 39.86
N LEU A 42 -17.58 -4.34 39.56
CA LEU A 42 -17.76 -5.62 40.29
C LEU A 42 -17.36 -6.78 39.32
N GLY A 43 -16.56 -7.78 39.69
CA GLY A 43 -16.98 -9.03 40.35
C GLY A 43 -17.39 -10.10 39.30
N ALA A 44 -16.50 -10.96 38.77
CA ALA A 44 -15.89 -12.17 39.36
C ALA A 44 -16.89 -13.30 39.70
N CYS A 45 -16.62 -14.51 39.15
CA CYS A 45 -16.99 -15.89 39.56
C CYS A 45 -17.44 -16.72 38.33
N TYR A 46 -17.07 -17.98 38.11
CA TYR A 46 -16.00 -18.89 38.53
C TYR A 46 -16.12 -20.10 37.58
N VAL A 47 -15.05 -20.90 37.53
CA VAL A 47 -14.89 -22.18 36.82
C VAL A 47 -15.97 -23.22 37.21
N ALA A 48 -16.38 -24.09 36.28
CA ALA A 48 -16.43 -25.57 36.44
C ALA A 48 -17.61 -26.27 35.72
N LEU A 49 -17.22 -27.31 34.97
CA LEU A 49 -17.89 -28.61 34.76
C LEU A 49 -19.27 -28.68 34.08
N GLY A 50 -19.31 -29.56 33.08
CA GLY A 50 -20.51 -29.96 32.38
C GLY A 50 -21.51 -30.69 33.27
N GLY A 51 -22.78 -30.40 33.01
CA GLY A 51 -23.94 -31.09 33.56
C GLY A 51 -24.92 -31.37 32.43
N ILE A 52 -25.28 -32.63 32.32
CA ILE A 52 -26.20 -33.23 31.34
C ILE A 52 -27.65 -32.87 31.71
N GLY A 53 -28.47 -32.53 30.70
CA GLY A 53 -29.82 -33.11 30.59
C GLY A 53 -31.06 -32.20 30.62
N ARG A 54 -31.91 -32.43 29.59
CA ARG A 54 -33.39 -32.25 29.48
C ARG A 54 -33.94 -30.83 29.29
N ARG A 55 -35.04 -30.59 28.55
CA ARG A 55 -35.80 -31.21 27.43
C ARG A 55 -36.94 -30.21 27.10
N GLY A 56 -37.31 -30.06 25.82
CA GLY A 56 -38.54 -29.40 25.34
C GLY A 56 -38.44 -27.89 25.13
N LEU A 57 -39.02 -27.24 24.10
CA LEU A 57 -39.98 -27.66 23.08
C LEU A 57 -39.91 -26.64 21.91
N LEU A 58 -39.84 -27.16 20.68
CA LEU A 58 -40.42 -26.70 19.40
C LEU A 58 -40.26 -25.26 18.83
N ALA A 59 -39.97 -25.28 17.51
CA ALA A 59 -40.47 -24.41 16.43
C ALA A 59 -39.51 -23.38 15.78
N GLY A 60 -38.89 -23.82 14.68
CA GLY A 60 -39.01 -23.21 13.34
C GLY A 60 -38.52 -21.78 13.11
N ALA A 61 -37.38 -21.62 12.43
CA ALA A 61 -37.21 -20.81 11.21
C ALA A 61 -35.73 -20.78 10.80
N GLY A 62 -35.46 -21.06 9.52
CA GLY A 62 -34.12 -21.24 8.98
C GLY A 62 -33.29 -19.96 8.96
N ALA A 63 -32.05 -20.06 9.44
CA ALA A 63 -31.01 -19.06 9.26
C ALA A 63 -29.82 -19.69 8.53
N VAL A 64 -29.59 -19.24 7.29
CA VAL A 64 -28.43 -19.57 6.46
C VAL A 64 -27.16 -19.11 7.21
N ARG A 65 -26.37 -20.06 7.72
CA ARG A 65 -25.07 -19.79 8.33
C ARG A 65 -24.06 -19.38 7.25
N ARG A 66 -23.58 -18.14 7.32
CA ARG A 66 -22.29 -17.73 6.72
C ARG A 66 -21.17 -18.49 7.44
N PRO A 67 -20.21 -19.14 6.74
CA PRO A 67 -19.03 -19.64 7.41
C PRO A 67 -18.14 -18.46 7.83
N ALA A 68 -17.79 -18.45 9.12
CA ALA A 68 -16.83 -17.54 9.71
C ALA A 68 -15.45 -17.75 9.08
N ALA A 69 -14.85 -16.67 8.57
CA ALA A 69 -13.47 -16.66 8.13
C ALA A 69 -12.55 -16.76 9.36
N ALA A 70 -12.02 -17.96 9.61
CA ALA A 70 -10.94 -18.18 10.56
C ALA A 70 -9.62 -17.64 9.99
N GLN A 71 -9.00 -16.69 10.68
CA GLN A 71 -7.63 -16.24 10.41
C GLN A 71 -6.66 -17.23 11.08
N PRO A 72 -5.61 -17.75 10.40
CA PRO A 72 -4.60 -18.56 11.07
C PRO A 72 -3.53 -17.67 11.72
N ALA A 73 -3.32 -17.91 13.01
CA ALA A 73 -2.23 -17.37 13.83
C ALA A 73 -0.86 -17.95 13.41
N GLY A 74 0.20 -17.16 13.64
CA GLY A 74 1.56 -17.44 13.21
C GLY A 74 2.25 -18.60 13.93
N GLY A 75 2.97 -19.41 13.15
CA GLY A 75 3.92 -20.43 13.56
C GLY A 75 4.65 -20.95 12.33
N SER A 76 5.92 -21.37 12.44
CA SER A 76 6.75 -21.86 11.31
C SER A 76 6.13 -23.08 10.58
N THR A 77 5.22 -23.79 11.23
CA THR A 77 4.36 -24.86 10.70
C THR A 77 3.30 -24.37 9.71
N GLY A 78 2.91 -23.09 9.79
CA GLY A 78 1.89 -22.50 8.93
C GLY A 78 2.31 -22.36 7.47
N ARG A 79 3.60 -22.13 7.18
CA ARG A 79 4.11 -22.05 5.79
C ARG A 79 4.14 -23.43 5.11
N ALA A 80 4.51 -24.47 5.84
CA ALA A 80 4.51 -25.84 5.31
C ALA A 80 3.09 -26.35 5.07
N ALA A 81 2.17 -26.10 6.02
CA ALA A 81 0.76 -26.45 5.88
C ALA A 81 0.08 -25.66 4.74
N TRP A 82 0.37 -24.36 4.61
CA TRP A 82 -0.13 -23.54 3.50
C TRP A 82 0.40 -24.01 2.14
N PHE A 83 1.69 -24.37 2.06
CA PHE A 83 2.27 -24.89 0.82
C PHE A 83 1.68 -26.25 0.44
N ALA A 84 1.47 -27.15 1.41
CA ALA A 84 0.82 -28.44 1.18
C ALA A 84 -0.63 -28.28 0.69
N ASP A 85 -1.41 -27.39 1.30
CA ASP A 85 -2.79 -27.06 0.90
C ASP A 85 -2.84 -26.37 -0.48
N TYR A 86 -1.89 -25.48 -0.78
CA TYR A 86 -1.75 -24.87 -2.12
C TYR A 86 -1.46 -25.91 -3.21
N LEU A 87 -0.52 -26.84 -2.96
CA LEU A 87 -0.20 -27.90 -3.92
C LEU A 87 -1.36 -28.89 -4.12
N ASP A 88 -2.15 -29.15 -3.08
CA ASP A 88 -3.36 -29.96 -3.18
C ASP A 88 -4.48 -29.26 -3.97
N ARG A 89 -4.62 -27.94 -3.80
CA ARG A 89 -5.55 -27.11 -4.58
C ARG A 89 -5.12 -27.00 -6.05
N CYS A 90 -3.83 -26.88 -6.33
CA CYS A 90 -3.29 -26.89 -7.70
C CYS A 90 -3.56 -28.24 -8.41
N ARG A 91 -3.40 -29.36 -7.70
CA ARG A 91 -3.79 -30.70 -8.22
C ARG A 91 -5.27 -30.77 -8.59
N ARG A 92 -6.16 -30.20 -7.77
CA ARG A 92 -7.62 -30.20 -8.01
C ARG A 92 -8.05 -29.31 -9.19
N HIS A 93 -7.32 -28.25 -9.51
CA HIS A 93 -7.67 -27.29 -10.59
C HIS A 93 -6.89 -27.48 -11.89
N GLY A 94 -6.17 -28.60 -12.08
CA GLY A 94 -5.45 -28.88 -13.34
C GLY A 94 -4.22 -28.00 -13.59
N LEU A 95 -3.78 -27.22 -12.61
CA LEU A 95 -2.49 -26.53 -12.65
C LEU A 95 -1.41 -27.53 -12.25
N GLY A 96 -0.65 -28.04 -13.23
CA GLY A 96 0.42 -29.00 -12.97
C GLY A 96 1.34 -28.55 -11.83
N VAL A 97 1.56 -29.44 -10.84
CA VAL A 97 2.34 -29.20 -9.61
C VAL A 97 3.70 -28.55 -9.88
N LEU A 98 4.35 -28.95 -10.98
CA LEU A 98 5.64 -28.38 -11.42
C LEU A 98 5.54 -26.90 -11.81
N ARG A 99 4.44 -26.49 -12.45
CA ARG A 99 4.18 -25.08 -12.81
C ARG A 99 3.96 -24.24 -11.55
N ALA A 100 3.23 -24.76 -10.57
CA ALA A 100 2.99 -24.11 -9.29
C ALA A 100 4.29 -23.94 -8.48
N GLN A 101 5.13 -24.99 -8.42
CA GLN A 101 6.44 -24.95 -7.75
C GLN A 101 7.41 -23.96 -8.42
N ARG A 102 7.49 -23.97 -9.76
CA ARG A 102 8.33 -23.03 -10.52
C ARG A 102 7.89 -21.58 -10.29
N ASN A 103 6.59 -21.32 -10.24
CA ASN A 103 6.04 -20.00 -9.94
C ASN A 103 6.40 -19.55 -8.52
N PHE A 104 6.26 -20.43 -7.53
CA PHE A 104 6.62 -20.11 -6.15
C PHE A 104 8.11 -19.80 -5.98
N HIS A 105 8.99 -20.59 -6.62
CA HIS A 105 10.43 -20.34 -6.59
C HIS A 105 10.79 -19.01 -7.28
N SER A 106 10.16 -18.73 -8.42
CA SER A 106 10.32 -17.45 -9.13
C SER A 106 9.89 -16.26 -8.27
N MET A 107 8.71 -16.31 -7.65
CA MET A 107 8.23 -15.26 -6.74
C MET A 107 9.16 -15.08 -5.54
N ASN A 108 9.67 -16.17 -4.95
CA ASN A 108 10.63 -16.09 -3.85
C ASN A 108 11.95 -15.43 -4.29
N LEU A 109 12.45 -15.78 -5.48
CA LEU A 109 13.67 -15.19 -6.03
C LEU A 109 13.48 -13.70 -6.32
N ILE A 110 12.38 -13.29 -6.95
CA ILE A 110 12.06 -11.88 -7.21
C ILE A 110 12.05 -11.09 -5.90
N HIS A 111 11.44 -11.62 -4.83
CA HIS A 111 11.41 -10.95 -3.54
C HIS A 111 12.81 -10.79 -2.92
N ARG A 112 13.68 -11.81 -3.06
CA ARG A 112 15.07 -11.75 -2.58
C ARG A 112 15.91 -10.76 -3.38
N ILE A 113 15.72 -10.68 -4.68
CA ILE A 113 16.39 -9.71 -5.54
C ILE A 113 15.92 -8.30 -5.17
N ASP A 114 14.60 -8.09 -5.11
CA ASP A 114 14.02 -6.81 -4.74
C ASP A 114 14.59 -6.34 -3.39
N ALA A 115 14.72 -7.24 -2.40
CA ALA A 115 15.32 -6.99 -1.08
C ALA A 115 16.73 -6.35 -1.16
N LEU A 116 17.53 -6.69 -2.17
CA LEU A 116 18.90 -6.19 -2.35
C LEU A 116 18.98 -4.85 -3.08
N LEU A 117 17.94 -4.49 -3.83
CA LEU A 117 17.90 -3.24 -4.59
C LEU A 117 17.83 -2.02 -3.65
N PRO A 118 18.28 -0.82 -4.10
CA PRO A 118 18.33 0.39 -3.27
C PRO A 118 16.95 1.01 -2.97
N GLN A 119 15.86 0.54 -3.59
CA GLN A 119 14.49 0.96 -3.28
C GLN A 119 14.19 2.45 -3.47
N THR A 120 14.96 3.13 -4.34
CA THR A 120 14.71 4.54 -4.67
C THR A 120 13.49 4.74 -5.57
N GLN A 121 13.09 3.72 -6.34
CA GLN A 121 12.03 3.78 -7.36
C GLN A 121 12.25 4.83 -8.48
N CYS A 122 13.47 5.33 -8.66
CA CYS A 122 13.80 6.43 -9.57
C CYS A 122 13.71 6.10 -11.08
N GLY A 123 13.68 4.82 -11.45
CA GLY A 123 13.62 4.38 -12.84
C GLY A 123 14.83 4.67 -13.74
N LYS A 124 15.97 5.12 -13.17
CA LYS A 124 17.23 5.35 -13.91
C LYS A 124 17.77 4.12 -14.65
N CYS A 125 17.38 2.91 -14.21
CA CYS A 125 17.70 1.64 -14.88
C CYS A 125 16.79 1.31 -16.08
N GLY A 126 15.84 2.17 -16.43
CA GLY A 126 14.86 1.96 -17.51
C GLY A 126 13.59 1.20 -17.11
N HIS A 127 13.40 0.92 -15.82
CA HIS A 127 12.21 0.25 -15.28
C HIS A 127 11.39 1.21 -14.43
N ASN A 128 10.06 1.07 -14.39
CA ASN A 128 9.17 1.92 -13.58
C ASN A 128 9.16 1.58 -12.08
N GLY A 129 10.27 1.06 -11.55
CA GLY A 129 10.44 0.70 -10.14
C GLY A 129 11.49 -0.38 -9.92
N CYS A 130 11.78 -0.69 -8.67
CA CYS A 130 12.73 -1.72 -8.29
C CYS A 130 12.17 -3.13 -8.53
N ARG A 131 10.89 -3.37 -8.28
CA ARG A 131 10.27 -4.69 -8.46
C ARG A 131 10.28 -5.18 -9.92
N PRO A 132 9.91 -4.37 -10.94
CA PRO A 132 10.01 -4.77 -12.35
C PRO A 132 11.45 -5.09 -12.77
N TYR A 133 12.43 -4.36 -12.24
CA TYR A 133 13.84 -4.71 -12.47
C TYR A 133 14.22 -6.03 -11.80
N ALA A 134 13.70 -6.32 -10.60
CA ALA A 134 13.89 -7.61 -9.93
C ALA A 134 13.29 -8.78 -10.73
N GLU A 135 12.17 -8.56 -11.42
CA GLU A 135 11.56 -9.52 -12.35
C GLU A 135 12.47 -9.78 -13.57
N GLU A 136 13.04 -8.74 -14.19
CA GLU A 136 14.03 -8.90 -15.27
C GLU A 136 15.24 -9.72 -14.79
N LEU A 137 15.75 -9.42 -13.61
CA LEU A 137 16.90 -10.12 -13.03
C LEU A 137 16.62 -11.59 -12.75
N ALA A 138 15.42 -11.91 -12.25
CA ALA A 138 14.98 -13.29 -12.06
C ALA A 138 14.84 -14.05 -13.38
N ALA A 139 14.50 -13.35 -14.47
CA ALA A 139 14.45 -13.89 -15.83
C ALA A 139 15.84 -14.00 -16.51
N GLY A 140 16.92 -13.60 -15.84
CA GLY A 140 18.28 -13.69 -16.36
C GLY A 140 18.82 -12.40 -16.95
N GLY A 141 18.20 -11.24 -16.73
CA GLY A 141 18.66 -9.92 -17.15
C GLY A 141 19.99 -9.47 -16.53
N ALA A 142 20.49 -8.30 -16.97
CA ALA A 142 21.80 -7.78 -16.55
C ALA A 142 21.77 -7.11 -15.17
N ILE A 143 22.76 -7.44 -14.32
CA ILE A 143 22.84 -7.04 -12.91
C ILE A 143 23.38 -5.61 -12.67
N ASN A 144 23.92 -4.96 -13.70
CA ASN A 144 24.69 -3.72 -13.61
C ASN A 144 23.96 -2.45 -14.06
N LYS A 145 22.64 -2.51 -14.25
CA LYS A 145 21.84 -1.40 -14.79
C LYS A 145 21.42 -0.35 -13.76
N CYS A 146 21.72 -0.52 -12.46
CA CYS A 146 21.17 0.32 -11.39
C CYS A 146 22.20 1.33 -10.84
N PRO A 147 22.16 2.62 -11.25
CA PRO A 147 23.06 3.65 -10.74
C PRO A 147 23.07 3.82 -9.22
N PRO A 148 21.91 3.96 -8.53
CA PRO A 148 21.92 4.16 -7.07
C PRO A 148 22.42 2.94 -6.29
N GLY A 149 22.37 1.76 -6.90
CA GLY A 149 22.86 0.51 -6.31
C GLY A 149 24.37 0.33 -6.45
N GLY A 150 24.98 0.90 -7.48
CA GLY A 150 26.43 0.87 -7.70
C GLY A 150 27.04 -0.53 -7.65
N SER A 151 28.36 -0.58 -7.43
CA SER A 151 29.13 -1.84 -7.35
C SER A 151 28.68 -2.76 -6.23
N GLU A 152 28.25 -2.20 -5.09
CA GLU A 152 27.81 -2.97 -3.94
C GLU A 152 26.56 -3.81 -4.24
N THR A 153 25.52 -3.21 -4.82
CA THR A 153 24.31 -3.95 -5.20
C THR A 153 24.64 -4.97 -6.29
N ILE A 154 25.52 -4.64 -7.25
CA ILE A 154 25.97 -5.58 -8.28
C ILE A 154 26.64 -6.80 -7.65
N ALA A 155 27.54 -6.62 -6.70
CA ALA A 155 28.21 -7.73 -6.01
C ALA A 155 27.22 -8.61 -5.24
N ALA A 156 26.26 -8.00 -4.52
CA ALA A 156 25.22 -8.75 -3.82
C ALA A 156 24.31 -9.55 -4.78
N LEU A 157 23.95 -8.96 -5.92
CA LEU A 157 23.16 -9.63 -6.95
C LEU A 157 23.94 -10.75 -7.65
N ALA A 158 25.22 -10.52 -7.96
CA ALA A 158 26.11 -11.52 -8.54
C ALA A 158 26.21 -12.77 -7.63
N ALA A 159 26.39 -12.55 -6.34
CA ALA A 159 26.41 -13.62 -5.34
C ALA A 159 25.07 -14.37 -5.24
N LEU A 160 23.95 -13.64 -5.23
CA LEU A 160 22.61 -14.23 -5.14
C LEU A 160 22.25 -15.06 -6.40
N LEU A 161 22.54 -14.51 -7.58
CA LEU A 161 22.16 -15.07 -8.88
C LEU A 161 23.22 -16.02 -9.45
N LYS A 162 24.37 -16.17 -8.78
CA LYS A 162 25.52 -16.93 -9.25
C LYS A 162 25.99 -16.46 -10.64
N LYS A 163 26.05 -15.15 -10.83
CA LYS A 163 26.49 -14.49 -12.06
C LYS A 163 27.90 -13.89 -11.89
N PRO A 164 28.67 -13.72 -12.98
CA PRO A 164 29.94 -13.01 -12.91
C PRO A 164 29.73 -11.56 -12.46
N LEU A 165 30.72 -11.02 -11.75
CA LEU A 165 30.72 -9.61 -11.37
C LEU A 165 30.89 -8.75 -12.63
N LEU A 166 30.05 -7.72 -12.75
CA LEU A 166 30.08 -6.77 -13.87
C LEU A 166 30.42 -5.36 -13.36
N ALA A 167 31.05 -4.56 -14.21
CA ALA A 167 31.18 -3.12 -13.95
C ALA A 167 29.80 -2.43 -14.11
N PRO A 168 29.53 -1.32 -13.37
CA PRO A 168 28.33 -0.51 -13.57
C PRO A 168 28.18 -0.09 -15.04
N ASP A 169 26.95 -0.10 -15.55
CA ASP A 169 26.64 0.33 -16.92
C ASP A 169 26.88 1.85 -17.07
N PRO A 170 27.87 2.29 -17.87
CA PRO A 170 28.20 3.71 -18.00
C PRO A 170 27.08 4.52 -18.66
N LEU A 171 26.21 3.89 -19.45
CA LEU A 171 25.10 4.57 -20.13
C LEU A 171 24.01 5.05 -19.15
N ARG A 172 24.02 4.54 -17.91
CA ARG A 172 23.00 4.86 -16.89
C ARG A 172 23.38 6.04 -16.00
N GLY A 173 24.60 6.55 -16.13
CA GLY A 173 25.09 7.70 -15.35
C GLY A 173 25.28 7.40 -13.86
N SER A 174 25.41 8.48 -13.07
CA SER A 174 25.61 8.43 -11.63
C SER A 174 24.35 8.87 -10.86
N ALA A 175 24.20 8.39 -9.63
CA ALA A 175 23.14 8.79 -8.72
C ALA A 175 23.76 9.27 -7.39
N PRO A 176 24.07 10.57 -7.26
CA PRO A 176 24.62 11.12 -6.03
C PRO A 176 23.60 11.07 -4.88
N PRO A 177 24.06 11.04 -3.62
CA PRO A 177 23.19 11.13 -2.44
C PRO A 177 22.54 12.52 -2.37
N GLN A 178 21.22 12.58 -2.58
CA GLN A 178 20.49 13.85 -2.60
C GLN A 178 19.11 13.71 -1.95
N VAL A 179 18.55 14.87 -1.58
CA VAL A 179 17.19 15.01 -1.03
C VAL A 179 16.47 16.11 -1.79
N ALA A 180 15.16 15.95 -1.99
CA ALA A 180 14.34 17.01 -2.56
C ALA A 180 14.09 18.11 -1.50
N CYS A 181 14.23 19.37 -1.88
CA CYS A 181 13.89 20.53 -1.08
C CYS A 181 12.81 21.33 -1.83
N ILE A 182 11.76 21.76 -1.13
CA ILE A 182 10.69 22.58 -1.70
C ILE A 182 10.90 24.01 -1.19
N ARG A 183 10.99 24.99 -2.09
CA ARG A 183 10.98 26.41 -1.74
C ARG A 183 9.56 26.79 -1.31
N GLU A 184 9.34 26.80 0.01
CA GLU A 184 8.00 26.92 0.60
C GLU A 184 7.27 28.21 0.18
N ALA A 185 8.02 29.31 0.00
CA ALA A 185 7.48 30.60 -0.43
C ALA A 185 6.85 30.59 -1.83
N GLU A 186 7.25 29.67 -2.70
CA GLU A 186 6.77 29.57 -4.09
C GLU A 186 5.73 28.45 -4.26
N CYS A 187 5.55 27.61 -3.23
CA CYS A 187 4.67 26.46 -3.31
C CYS A 187 3.19 26.87 -3.27
N ILE A 188 2.50 26.70 -4.39
CA ILE A 188 1.05 26.99 -4.51
C ILE A 188 0.13 25.90 -3.94
N GLY A 189 0.66 24.84 -3.34
CA GLY A 189 -0.17 23.79 -2.76
C GLY A 189 -0.92 22.89 -3.77
N CYS A 190 -0.38 22.66 -4.98
CA CYS A 190 -1.07 21.91 -6.05
C CYS A 190 -1.19 20.38 -5.84
N THR A 191 -0.44 19.80 -4.90
CA THR A 191 -0.39 18.35 -4.55
C THR A 191 0.16 17.39 -5.61
N LYS A 192 0.59 17.86 -6.79
CA LYS A 192 1.16 16.98 -7.84
C LYS A 192 2.43 16.25 -7.38
N CYS A 193 3.27 16.91 -6.58
CA CYS A 193 4.48 16.30 -6.01
C CYS A 193 4.16 15.15 -5.03
N ILE A 194 3.13 15.29 -4.19
CA ILE A 194 2.64 14.20 -3.31
C ILE A 194 2.19 12.99 -4.15
N GLN A 195 1.50 13.25 -5.26
CA GLN A 195 1.04 12.20 -6.18
C GLN A 195 2.18 11.54 -6.96
N ALA A 196 3.33 12.21 -7.12
CA ALA A 196 4.50 11.64 -7.76
C ALA A 196 5.44 10.90 -6.78
N CYS A 197 5.45 11.29 -5.51
CA CYS A 197 6.38 10.72 -4.53
C CYS A 197 6.10 9.23 -4.27
N PRO A 198 7.03 8.31 -4.59
CA PRO A 198 6.78 6.87 -4.51
C PRO A 198 6.75 6.33 -3.07
N VAL A 199 7.25 7.10 -2.10
CA VAL A 199 7.37 6.71 -0.69
C VAL A 199 6.61 7.64 0.26
N ASP A 200 5.78 8.55 -0.26
CA ASP A 200 5.04 9.53 0.56
C ASP A 200 5.94 10.37 1.48
N ALA A 201 7.13 10.79 1.03
CA ALA A 201 8.07 11.61 1.82
C ALA A 201 7.70 13.11 1.85
N ILE A 202 6.75 13.55 1.02
CA ILE A 202 6.30 14.93 0.94
C ILE A 202 5.01 15.06 1.76
N VAL A 203 4.97 16.06 2.64
CA VAL A 203 3.81 16.37 3.48
C VAL A 203 3.26 17.76 3.15
N GLY A 204 1.95 17.91 3.31
CA GLY A 204 1.21 19.14 3.02
C GLY A 204 -0.23 18.79 2.63
N ALA A 205 -0.98 19.80 2.20
CA ALA A 205 -2.36 19.63 1.75
C ALA A 205 -2.67 20.55 0.58
N ALA A 206 -3.85 20.37 -0.03
CA ALA A 206 -4.30 21.25 -1.08
C ALA A 206 -4.35 22.71 -0.59
N LYS A 207 -3.76 23.61 -1.38
CA LYS A 207 -3.65 25.05 -1.08
C LYS A 207 -2.81 25.40 0.16
N LEU A 208 -2.03 24.44 0.69
CA LEU A 208 -1.04 24.67 1.74
C LEU A 208 0.37 24.35 1.22
N MET A 209 1.37 24.99 1.82
CA MET A 209 2.78 24.75 1.48
C MET A 209 3.15 23.29 1.77
N HIS A 210 3.95 22.72 0.87
CA HIS A 210 4.46 21.37 0.98
C HIS A 210 5.90 21.40 1.48
N THR A 211 6.28 20.40 2.27
CA THR A 211 7.65 20.22 2.75
C THR A 211 8.07 18.76 2.66
N VAL A 212 9.38 18.50 2.66
CA VAL A 212 9.95 17.16 2.45
C VAL A 212 10.54 16.64 3.75
N ILE A 213 10.14 15.44 4.15
CA ILE A 213 10.76 14.75 5.27
C ILE A 213 12.06 14.10 4.79
N ALA A 214 13.20 14.72 5.10
CA ALA A 214 14.51 14.32 4.59
C ALA A 214 14.89 12.87 4.93
N SER A 215 14.50 12.35 6.10
CA SER A 215 14.77 10.96 6.51
C SER A 215 14.09 9.95 5.59
N GLU A 216 12.89 10.27 5.11
CA GLU A 216 12.03 9.40 4.30
C GLU A 216 12.29 9.55 2.79
N CYS A 217 12.81 10.70 2.36
CA CYS A 217 13.07 10.97 0.97
C CYS A 217 14.18 10.09 0.41
N THR A 218 13.90 9.41 -0.70
CA THR A 218 14.85 8.49 -1.34
C THR A 218 15.81 9.16 -2.33
N GLY A 219 15.62 10.45 -2.62
CA GLY A 219 16.40 11.16 -3.64
C GLY A 219 16.04 10.74 -5.07
N CYS A 220 14.79 10.34 -5.30
CA CYS A 220 14.37 9.73 -6.56
C CYS A 220 14.04 10.69 -7.71
N ASP A 221 14.10 12.00 -7.50
CA ASP A 221 13.81 13.09 -8.48
C ASP A 221 12.43 13.07 -9.20
N LEU A 222 11.57 12.09 -8.95
CA LEU A 222 10.24 11.99 -9.58
C LEU A 222 9.30 13.18 -9.31
N CYS A 223 9.56 13.98 -8.28
CA CYS A 223 8.72 15.12 -7.92
C CYS A 223 9.01 16.40 -8.70
N LEU A 224 10.15 16.51 -9.40
CA LEU A 224 10.53 17.72 -10.14
C LEU A 224 9.58 18.00 -11.30
N ALA A 225 9.52 17.11 -12.29
CA ALA A 225 8.73 17.31 -13.51
C ALA A 225 7.23 17.60 -13.28
N PRO A 226 6.55 17.03 -12.27
CA PRO A 226 5.15 17.33 -11.99
C PRO A 226 4.89 18.72 -11.36
N CYS A 227 5.92 19.42 -10.88
CA CYS A 227 5.75 20.72 -10.22
C CYS A 227 5.47 21.83 -11.25
N PRO A 228 4.29 22.48 -11.25
CA PRO A 228 3.93 23.48 -12.26
C PRO A 228 4.61 24.83 -12.08
N VAL A 229 5.18 25.09 -10.89
CA VAL A 229 5.87 26.35 -10.54
C VAL A 229 7.37 26.14 -10.35
N ASP A 230 7.86 24.92 -10.59
CA ASP A 230 9.28 24.55 -10.48
C ASP A 230 9.97 24.97 -9.16
N CYS A 231 9.24 24.83 -8.04
CA CYS A 231 9.72 25.19 -6.70
C CYS A 231 10.51 24.07 -5.99
N ILE A 232 10.94 23.01 -6.70
CA ILE A 232 11.57 21.84 -6.08
C ILE A 232 13.00 21.68 -6.61
N GLU A 233 13.96 21.52 -5.72
CA GLU A 233 15.37 21.34 -6.05
C GLU A 233 15.94 20.07 -5.41
N MET A 234 16.93 19.46 -6.04
CA MET A 234 17.71 18.39 -5.43
C MET A 234 18.92 18.97 -4.72
N GLN A 235 18.94 18.86 -3.40
CA GLN A 235 20.05 19.30 -2.57
C GLN A 235 20.91 18.12 -2.14
N PRO A 236 22.22 18.33 -1.87
CA PRO A 236 23.06 17.31 -1.24
C PRO A 236 22.42 16.78 0.04
N LEU A 237 22.61 15.49 0.32
CA LEU A 237 22.06 14.88 1.52
C LEU A 237 22.63 15.56 2.78
N PRO A 238 21.78 16.05 3.71
CA PRO A 238 22.25 16.75 4.91
C PRO A 238 22.97 15.80 5.86
N ALA A 239 23.89 16.36 6.64
CA ALA A 239 24.60 15.62 7.69
C ALA A 239 23.60 15.00 8.69
N GLY A 240 23.79 13.72 9.02
CA GLY A 240 22.91 12.98 9.94
C GLY A 240 21.82 12.15 9.27
N VAL A 241 21.58 12.30 7.96
CA VAL A 241 20.67 11.40 7.23
C VAL A 241 21.46 10.26 6.59
N VAL A 242 21.08 9.02 6.87
CA VAL A 242 21.75 7.81 6.36
C VAL A 242 21.57 7.68 4.85
N PRO A 243 22.59 7.68 3.98
CA PRO A 243 22.39 7.60 2.53
C PRO A 243 21.80 6.27 2.06
N ILE A 244 20.87 6.29 1.10
CA ILE A 244 20.33 5.08 0.46
C ILE A 244 21.29 4.51 -0.58
N VAL A 245 21.99 5.39 -1.31
CA VAL A 245 22.90 5.02 -2.40
C VAL A 245 24.12 4.26 -1.88
N SER A 246 24.71 3.44 -2.74
CA SER A 246 25.89 2.64 -2.39
C SER A 246 27.19 3.47 -2.34
N GLY A 247 28.22 2.94 -1.68
CA GLY A 247 29.56 3.54 -1.65
C GLY A 247 29.85 4.53 -0.51
N LEU A 248 28.88 4.85 0.34
CA LEU A 248 29.01 5.84 1.42
C LEU A 248 28.97 5.25 2.84
N ALA A 249 28.80 3.93 2.95
CA ALA A 249 28.79 3.22 4.22
C ALA A 249 30.05 2.36 4.31
N HIS A 250 30.87 2.65 5.31
CA HIS A 250 32.19 2.03 5.50
C HIS A 250 32.26 1.18 6.78
N SER A 251 31.39 1.44 7.76
CA SER A 251 31.28 0.62 8.98
C SER A 251 30.10 -0.37 8.92
N PRO A 252 30.15 -1.50 9.66
CA PRO A 252 29.04 -2.44 9.76
C PRO A 252 27.72 -1.77 10.21
N GLU A 253 27.81 -0.83 11.14
CA GLU A 253 26.65 -0.06 11.63
C GLU A 253 26.05 0.81 10.54
N GLN A 254 26.87 1.50 9.73
CA GLN A 254 26.40 2.28 8.59
C GLN A 254 25.76 1.40 7.51
N LEU A 255 26.34 0.22 7.24
CA LEU A 255 25.77 -0.77 6.32
C LEU A 255 24.39 -1.22 6.81
N GLN A 256 24.25 -1.51 8.10
CA GLN A 256 22.99 -1.91 8.72
C GLN A 256 21.95 -0.79 8.69
N ALA A 257 22.33 0.44 9.08
CA ALA A 257 21.44 1.59 9.05
C ALA A 257 20.91 1.86 7.63
N ARG A 258 21.77 1.72 6.61
CA ARG A 258 21.34 1.86 5.21
C ARG A 258 20.40 0.73 4.77
N ARG A 259 20.66 -0.52 5.17
CA ARG A 259 19.72 -1.62 4.91
C ARG A 259 18.35 -1.34 5.51
N GLN A 260 18.30 -0.89 6.77
CA GLN A 260 17.07 -0.47 7.42
C GLN A 260 16.36 0.66 6.66
N ARG A 261 17.10 1.68 6.20
CA ARG A 261 16.53 2.77 5.39
C ARG A 261 15.96 2.27 4.05
N ARG A 262 16.65 1.36 3.36
CA ARG A 262 16.17 0.74 2.12
C ARG A 262 14.89 -0.07 2.36
N ASP A 263 14.83 -0.82 3.46
CA ASP A 263 13.65 -1.61 3.83
C ASP A 263 12.47 -0.72 4.22
N GLN A 264 12.71 0.37 4.95
CA GLN A 264 11.68 1.37 5.25
C GLN A 264 11.13 2.01 3.96
N ALA A 265 12.00 2.40 3.03
CA ALA A 265 11.58 2.94 1.73
C ALA A 265 10.71 1.94 0.94
N ARG A 266 11.10 0.65 0.92
CA ARG A 266 10.30 -0.43 0.33
C ARG A 266 8.93 -0.54 0.96
N GLN A 267 8.86 -0.59 2.28
CA GLN A 267 7.61 -0.74 3.02
C GLN A 267 6.66 0.42 2.74
N ARG A 268 7.16 1.66 2.77
CA ARG A 268 6.36 2.85 2.43
C ARG A 268 5.85 2.81 1.00
N HIS A 269 6.69 2.41 0.05
CA HIS A 269 6.26 2.25 -1.34
C HIS A 269 5.15 1.20 -1.50
N GLN A 270 5.28 0.05 -0.84
CA GLN A 270 4.26 -1.00 -0.85
C GLN A 270 2.95 -0.52 -0.20
N GLN A 271 3.02 0.17 0.93
CA GLN A 271 1.85 0.75 1.61
C GLN A 271 1.13 1.77 0.73
N ARG A 272 1.89 2.64 0.06
CA ARG A 272 1.36 3.59 -0.92
C ARG A 272 0.64 2.88 -2.07
N ASN A 273 1.28 1.89 -2.69
CA ASN A 273 0.68 1.17 -3.81
C ASN A 273 -0.60 0.44 -3.38
N ALA A 274 -0.61 -0.19 -2.20
CA ALA A 274 -1.80 -0.83 -1.65
C ALA A 274 -2.93 0.17 -1.36
N ARG A 275 -2.60 1.40 -0.95
CA ARG A 275 -3.59 2.48 -0.81
C ARG A 275 -4.17 2.89 -2.18
N LEU A 276 -3.30 3.15 -3.16
CA LEU A 276 -3.72 3.54 -4.51
C LEU A 276 -4.58 2.46 -5.19
N GLN A 277 -4.21 1.19 -5.07
CA GLN A 277 -4.98 0.06 -5.61
C GLN A 277 -6.38 -0.02 -5.00
N ARG A 278 -6.51 0.17 -3.68
CA ARG A 278 -7.82 0.23 -3.01
C ARG A 278 -8.66 1.39 -3.52
N ASP A 279 -8.06 2.56 -3.73
CA ASP A 279 -8.76 3.73 -4.26
C ASP A 279 -9.23 3.55 -5.71
N ILE A 280 -8.39 2.96 -6.56
CA ILE A 280 -8.72 2.62 -7.94
C ILE A 280 -9.89 1.61 -7.97
N ALA A 281 -9.76 0.50 -7.24
CA ALA A 281 -10.80 -0.53 -7.17
C ALA A 281 -12.14 0.03 -6.66
N ARG A 282 -12.10 0.91 -5.65
CA ARG A 282 -13.31 1.59 -5.16
C ARG A 282 -13.97 2.46 -6.24
N ARG A 283 -13.18 3.25 -6.97
CA ARG A 283 -13.69 4.11 -8.05
C ARG A 283 -14.24 3.30 -9.22
N GLU A 284 -13.58 2.19 -9.59
CA GLU A 284 -14.06 1.27 -10.63
C GLU A 284 -15.38 0.61 -10.22
N ALA A 285 -15.48 0.11 -8.99
CA ALA A 285 -16.72 -0.45 -8.47
C ALA A 285 -17.88 0.55 -8.49
N GLN A 286 -17.62 1.81 -8.10
CA GLN A 286 -18.63 2.88 -8.17
C GLN A 286 -19.07 3.18 -9.61
N ARG A 287 -18.15 3.16 -10.58
CA ARG A 287 -18.49 3.36 -12.00
C ARG A 287 -19.35 2.21 -12.52
N LEU A 288 -18.94 0.97 -12.25
CA LEU A 288 -19.69 -0.22 -12.65
C LEU A 288 -21.09 -0.24 -12.04
N ALA A 289 -21.24 0.14 -10.76
CA ALA A 289 -22.54 0.28 -10.12
C ALA A 289 -23.43 1.32 -10.82
N ARG A 290 -22.92 2.52 -11.10
CA ARG A 290 -23.66 3.57 -11.82
C ARG A 290 -24.07 3.13 -13.23
N THR A 291 -23.19 2.42 -13.95
CA THR A 291 -23.52 1.89 -15.28
C THR A 291 -24.58 0.79 -15.21
N ALA A 292 -24.51 -0.09 -14.20
CA ALA A 292 -25.52 -1.12 -13.98
C ALA A 292 -26.89 -0.52 -13.64
N GLU A 293 -26.93 0.47 -12.74
CA GLU A 293 -28.13 1.22 -12.39
C GLU A 293 -28.75 1.93 -13.61
N ALA A 294 -27.93 2.58 -14.44
CA ALA A 294 -28.40 3.22 -15.68
C ALA A 294 -28.95 2.21 -16.70
N THR A 295 -28.34 1.02 -16.80
CA THR A 295 -28.81 -0.03 -17.73
C THR A 295 -30.12 -0.65 -17.24
N GLN A 296 -30.27 -0.85 -15.93
CA GLN A 296 -31.51 -1.33 -15.32
C GLN A 296 -32.64 -0.31 -15.45
N GLY A 297 -32.36 0.97 -15.15
CA GLY A 297 -33.31 2.07 -15.27
C GLY A 297 -33.74 2.39 -16.71
N ALA A 298 -32.97 2.02 -17.73
CA ALA A 298 -33.38 2.09 -19.14
C ALA A 298 -34.22 0.87 -19.58
N ALA A 299 -33.95 -0.31 -19.01
CA ALA A 299 -34.70 -1.53 -19.30
C ALA A 299 -36.08 -1.55 -18.61
N ASP A 300 -36.20 -0.98 -17.41
CA ASP A 300 -37.45 -0.93 -16.63
C ASP A 300 -38.60 -0.18 -17.31
N PRO A 301 -38.44 1.03 -17.90
CA PRO A 301 -39.55 1.73 -18.56
C PRO A 301 -39.99 1.04 -19.85
N ILE A 302 -39.07 0.44 -20.62
CA ILE A 302 -39.41 -0.30 -21.84
C ILE A 302 -40.12 -1.61 -21.49
N LYS A 303 -39.64 -2.36 -20.49
CA LYS A 303 -40.32 -3.55 -19.98
C LYS A 303 -41.69 -3.23 -19.41
N ALA A 304 -41.80 -2.16 -18.61
CA ALA A 304 -43.07 -1.71 -18.05
C ALA A 304 -44.07 -1.26 -19.14
N ALA A 305 -43.60 -0.63 -20.24
CA ALA A 305 -44.45 -0.30 -21.37
C ALA A 305 -44.91 -1.55 -22.14
N LEU A 306 -44.03 -2.53 -22.36
CA LEU A 306 -44.37 -3.79 -23.01
C LEU A 306 -45.34 -4.65 -22.19
N GLU A 307 -45.22 -4.67 -20.86
CA GLU A 307 -46.18 -5.33 -19.96
C GLU A 307 -47.55 -4.66 -19.98
N ARG A 308 -47.63 -3.33 -20.01
CA ARG A 308 -48.89 -2.60 -20.18
C ARG A 308 -49.58 -2.96 -21.50
N ILE A 309 -48.83 -3.05 -22.60
CA ILE A 309 -49.38 -3.44 -23.91
C ILE A 309 -49.88 -4.89 -23.88
N ARG A 310 -49.15 -5.82 -23.24
CA ARG A 310 -49.58 -7.22 -23.10
C ARG A 310 -50.85 -7.37 -22.28
N THR A 311 -50.93 -6.68 -21.14
CA THR A 311 -52.11 -6.72 -20.24
C THR A 311 -53.34 -6.10 -20.89
N GLN A 312 -53.18 -5.03 -21.68
CA GLN A 312 -54.27 -4.47 -22.49
C GLN A 312 -54.73 -5.43 -23.59
N LYS A 313 -53.80 -6.12 -24.26
CA LYS A 313 -54.15 -7.14 -25.28
C LYS A 313 -54.87 -8.35 -24.68
N SER A 314 -54.47 -8.82 -23.51
CA SER A 314 -55.18 -9.93 -22.84
C SER A 314 -56.56 -9.51 -22.37
N ALA A 315 -56.71 -8.30 -21.81
CA ALA A 315 -58.02 -7.77 -21.41
C ALA A 315 -58.98 -7.55 -22.59
N ALA A 316 -58.45 -7.17 -23.76
CA ALA A 316 -59.24 -7.05 -24.99
C ALA A 316 -59.64 -8.42 -25.59
N ALA A 317 -58.84 -9.47 -25.35
CA ALA A 317 -59.16 -10.83 -25.80
C ALA A 317 -60.27 -11.49 -24.94
N ASP A 318 -60.34 -11.16 -23.65
CA ASP A 318 -61.38 -11.64 -22.73
C ASP A 318 -62.72 -10.88 -22.84
N ALA A 319 -62.78 -9.79 -23.64
CA ALA A 319 -63.95 -8.92 -23.77
C ALA A 319 -64.80 -9.16 -25.04
N LEU A 320 -64.62 -10.27 -25.77
CA LEU A 320 -65.51 -10.61 -26.89
C LEU A 320 -66.90 -11.04 -26.39
N PRO A 321 -67.99 -10.39 -26.82
CA PRO A 321 -69.33 -10.76 -26.41
C PRO A 321 -69.80 -12.05 -27.10
N THR A 322 -70.19 -13.03 -26.30
CA THR A 322 -71.11 -14.10 -26.72
C THR A 322 -72.49 -13.49 -26.98
N GLY A 323 -72.86 -13.36 -28.25
CA GLY A 323 -74.23 -13.01 -28.67
C GLY A 323 -74.37 -13.31 -30.16
N ALA A 324 -75.04 -14.41 -30.52
CA ALA A 324 -76.48 -14.51 -30.74
C ALA A 324 -76.80 -14.33 -32.23
N GLY A 325 -77.29 -15.41 -32.85
CA GLY A 325 -77.61 -15.48 -34.26
C GLY A 325 -78.76 -14.55 -34.63
N HIS A 326 -78.78 -14.11 -35.88
CA HIS A 326 -79.98 -13.56 -36.47
C HIS A 326 -80.17 -14.07 -37.89
N GLU A 327 -81.34 -14.67 -38.06
CA GLU A 327 -81.91 -15.33 -39.21
C GLU A 327 -82.02 -14.46 -40.47
N HIS A 328 -81.81 -15.09 -41.64
CA HIS A 328 -82.10 -14.56 -42.96
C HIS A 328 -83.60 -14.60 -43.25
N GLY A 329 -84.21 -13.44 -43.48
CA GLY A 329 -85.53 -13.29 -44.09
C GLY A 329 -85.51 -12.26 -45.22
N LYS A 330 -85.58 -12.75 -46.46
CA LYS A 330 -85.87 -12.02 -47.72
C LYS A 330 -87.40 -11.88 -47.90
N PRO A 331 -87.90 -11.17 -48.93
CA PRO A 331 -87.28 -10.18 -49.81
C PRO A 331 -87.88 -8.77 -49.71
#